data_AF-A0A2P8K714-F1
#
_entry.id   AF-A0A2P8K714-F1
#
_cell.length_a   1.000
_cell.length_b   1.000
_cell.length_c   1.000
_cell.angle_alpha   90.00
_cell.angle_beta   90.00
_cell.angle_gamma   90.00
#
_symmetry.space_group_name_H-M   'P 1'
#
loop_
_entity.id
_entity.type
_entity.pdbx_description
1 polymer ?
#
loop_
_entity_poly.entity_id
_entity_poly.type
_entity_poly.pdbx_seq_one_letter_code
_entity_poly.pdbx_strand_id
1 'polypeptide(L)'
;RLFRERGFEETTMRTIADEAGVALGNTYYYFRSKDDLVHAFYERLQSAQLAASESILLTEKNLKNRLSGVIRAQLALFAPYQRMFISLFKIAADPESPLNPFHAETKDLREACISRYQELVEGSSEKISDDLRKELPVLIWMYDL
;
A
#
# COMPACT_ATOMS: atom_id res chain seq x y z
N ARG A 1 4.70 -14.22 -5.82
CA ARG A 1 5.85 -15.16 -5.82
C ARG A 1 6.86 -14.79 -6.90
N LEU A 2 6.48 -14.81 -8.19
CA LEU A 2 7.38 -14.53 -9.32
C LEU A 2 8.13 -13.19 -9.18
N PHE A 3 7.43 -12.09 -8.89
CA PHE A 3 8.08 -10.78 -8.67
C PHE A 3 9.14 -10.80 -7.54
N ARG A 4 8.93 -11.61 -6.50
CA ARG A 4 9.88 -11.74 -5.38
C ARG A 4 11.11 -12.56 -5.74
N GLU A 5 10.97 -13.52 -6.65
CA GLU A 5 12.02 -14.47 -7.03
C GLU A 5 12.82 -14.00 -8.26
N ARG A 6 12.17 -13.38 -9.25
CA ARG A 6 12.75 -12.95 -10.53
C ARG A 6 12.79 -11.42 -10.70
N GLY A 7 12.13 -10.66 -9.83
CA GLY A 7 11.95 -9.23 -10.02
C GLY A 7 10.79 -8.90 -10.97
N PHE A 8 10.35 -7.64 -10.93
CA PHE A 8 9.23 -7.16 -11.76
C PHE A 8 9.56 -7.18 -13.25
N GLU A 9 10.74 -6.69 -13.63
CA GLU A 9 11.14 -6.57 -15.05
C GLU A 9 11.24 -7.92 -15.75
N GLU A 10 11.94 -8.89 -15.15
CA GLU A 10 12.17 -10.22 -15.74
C GLU A 10 10.91 -11.11 -15.74
N THR A 11 9.89 -10.75 -14.97
CA THR A 11 8.61 -11.48 -14.98
C THR A 11 7.74 -10.99 -16.14
N THR A 12 7.17 -11.92 -16.92
CA THR A 12 6.25 -11.61 -18.02
C THR A 12 4.84 -12.11 -17.72
N MET A 13 3.82 -11.53 -18.35
CA MET A 13 2.43 -12.02 -18.26
C MET A 13 2.30 -13.50 -18.67
N ARG A 14 3.09 -13.96 -19.63
CA ARG A 14 3.16 -15.39 -20.01
C ARG A 14 3.70 -16.24 -18.87
N THR A 15 4.83 -15.86 -18.27
CA THR A 15 5.39 -16.57 -17.11
C THR A 15 4.41 -16.63 -15.94
N ILE A 16 3.63 -15.57 -15.74
CA ILE A 16 2.58 -15.51 -14.71
C ILE A 16 1.45 -16.48 -15.03
N ALA A 17 0.97 -16.49 -16.27
CA ALA A 17 -0.07 -17.41 -16.72
C ALA A 17 0.35 -18.88 -16.57
N ASP A 18 1.58 -19.20 -17.01
CA ASP A 18 2.15 -20.55 -16.93
C ASP A 18 2.27 -21.03 -15.48
N GLU A 19 2.81 -20.20 -14.58
CA GLU A 19 2.93 -20.52 -13.16
C GLU A 19 1.56 -20.65 -12.46
N ALA A 20 0.58 -19.84 -12.88
CA ALA A 20 -0.78 -19.88 -12.34
C ALA A 20 -1.64 -21.02 -12.92
N GLY A 21 -1.15 -21.74 -13.93
CA GLY A 21 -1.88 -22.83 -14.59
C GLY A 21 -3.10 -22.35 -15.37
N VAL A 22 -3.08 -21.10 -15.87
CA VAL A 22 -4.19 -20.50 -16.63
C VAL A 22 -3.75 -20.15 -18.05
N ALA A 23 -4.70 -20.13 -18.99
CA ALA A 23 -4.42 -19.66 -20.34
C ALA A 23 -4.05 -18.17 -20.34
N LEU A 24 -3.05 -17.77 -21.13
CA LEU A 24 -2.60 -16.39 -21.24
C LEU A 24 -3.74 -15.42 -21.58
N GLY A 25 -4.65 -15.82 -22.47
CA GLY A 25 -5.84 -15.01 -22.81
C GLY A 25 -6.75 -14.75 -21.60
N ASN A 26 -6.90 -15.73 -20.71
CA ASN A 26 -7.67 -15.56 -19.47
C ASN A 26 -6.93 -14.64 -18.49
N THR A 27 -5.60 -14.68 -18.44
CA THR A 27 -4.83 -13.74 -17.60
C THR A 27 -5.09 -12.30 -18.01
N TYR A 28 -5.08 -12.01 -19.32
CA TYR A 28 -5.37 -10.67 -19.85
C TYR A 28 -6.83 -10.24 -19.67
N TYR A 29 -7.76 -11.18 -19.51
CA TYR A 29 -9.13 -10.86 -19.15
C TYR A 29 -9.24 -10.23 -17.76
N TYR A 30 -8.42 -10.68 -16.80
CA TYR A 30 -8.41 -10.15 -15.43
C TYR A 30 -7.44 -8.98 -15.24
N PHE A 31 -6.26 -9.04 -15.87
CA PHE A 31 -5.20 -8.04 -15.70
C PHE A 31 -4.60 -7.71 -17.06
N ARG A 32 -4.74 -6.47 -17.51
CA ARG A 32 -4.27 -6.03 -18.83
C ARG A 32 -2.75 -5.86 -18.85
N SER A 33 -2.14 -5.61 -17.69
CA SER A 33 -0.71 -5.35 -17.55
C SER A 33 -0.13 -5.98 -16.26
N LYS A 34 1.20 -5.94 -16.14
CA LYS A 34 1.88 -6.26 -14.87
C LYS A 34 1.61 -5.20 -13.80
N ASP A 35 1.38 -3.96 -14.21
CA ASP A 35 1.06 -2.86 -13.30
C ASP A 35 -0.30 -3.09 -12.65
N ASP A 36 -1.30 -3.58 -13.40
CA ASP A 36 -2.62 -3.93 -12.86
C ASP A 36 -2.53 -5.00 -11.75
N LEU A 37 -1.62 -5.98 -11.92
CA LEU A 37 -1.36 -6.99 -10.91
C LEU A 37 -0.74 -6.39 -9.64
N VAL A 38 0.15 -5.42 -9.78
CA VAL A 38 0.77 -4.73 -8.64
C VAL A 38 -0.24 -3.80 -7.97
N HIS A 39 -1.09 -3.12 -8.74
CA HIS A 39 -2.17 -2.29 -8.21
C HIS A 39 -3.14 -3.14 -7.37
N ALA A 40 -3.62 -4.26 -7.89
CA ALA A 40 -4.48 -5.20 -7.15
C ALA A 40 -3.77 -5.78 -5.91
N PHE A 41 -2.45 -5.98 -5.98
CA PHE A 41 -1.67 -6.34 -4.80
C PHE A 41 -1.67 -5.23 -3.75
N TYR A 42 -1.49 -3.96 -4.14
CA TYR A 42 -1.53 -2.83 -3.23
C TYR A 42 -2.91 -2.63 -2.59
N GLU A 43 -4.01 -2.77 -3.34
CA GLU A 43 -5.37 -2.71 -2.79
C GLU A 43 -5.61 -3.79 -1.72
N ARG A 44 -5.17 -5.02 -2.01
CA ARG A 44 -5.22 -6.13 -1.04
C ARG A 44 -4.38 -5.83 0.18
N LEU A 45 -3.21 -5.24 0.00
CA LEU A 45 -2.30 -4.90 1.09
C LEU A 45 -2.88 -3.79 1.98
N GLN A 46 -3.43 -2.75 1.38
CA GLN A 46 -4.13 -1.67 2.09
C GLN A 46 -5.31 -2.21 2.91
N SER A 47 -6.08 -3.13 2.35
CA SER A 47 -7.16 -3.81 3.08
C SER A 47 -6.63 -4.59 4.30
N ALA A 48 -5.49 -5.26 4.16
CA ALA A 48 -4.84 -5.95 5.26
C ALA A 48 -4.24 -4.99 6.30
N GLN A 49 -3.74 -3.82 5.90
CA GLN A 49 -3.26 -2.78 6.82
C GLN A 49 -4.40 -2.22 7.66
N LEU A 50 -5.57 -1.98 7.07
CA LEU A 50 -6.76 -1.54 7.80
C LEU A 50 -7.15 -2.57 8.87
N ALA A 51 -7.29 -3.84 8.49
CA ALA A 51 -7.61 -4.91 9.42
C ALA A 51 -6.56 -5.06 10.55
N ALA A 52 -5.28 -4.93 10.22
CA ALA A 52 -4.20 -5.01 11.22
C ALA A 52 -4.15 -3.80 12.16
N SER A 53 -4.71 -2.66 11.75
CA SER A 53 -4.73 -1.42 12.53
C SER A 53 -6.00 -1.26 13.37
N GLU A 54 -7.10 -1.91 13.00
CA GLU A 54 -8.43 -1.71 13.58
C GLU A 54 -8.45 -1.75 15.11
N SER A 55 -7.95 -2.83 15.72
CA SER A 55 -7.93 -2.94 17.19
C SER A 55 -7.10 -1.84 17.85
N ILE A 56 -5.99 -1.43 17.24
CA ILE A 56 -5.12 -0.37 17.77
C ILE A 56 -5.87 0.96 17.73
N LEU A 57 -6.52 1.25 16.61
CA LEU A 57 -7.27 2.48 16.38
C LEU A 57 -8.56 2.55 17.20
N LEU A 58 -9.14 1.42 17.62
CA LEU A 58 -10.29 1.39 18.50
C LEU A 58 -9.92 1.65 19.97
N THR A 59 -8.83 1.06 20.47
CA THR A 59 -8.56 1.02 21.92
C THR A 59 -7.59 2.09 22.42
N GLU A 60 -6.59 2.47 21.63
CA GLU A 60 -5.54 3.40 22.06
C GLU A 60 -5.96 4.85 21.78
N LYS A 61 -5.71 5.78 22.69
CA LYS A 61 -6.06 7.20 22.53
C LYS A 61 -4.87 8.12 22.45
N ASN A 62 -3.69 7.68 22.90
CA ASN A 62 -2.47 8.44 22.76
C ASN A 62 -1.94 8.36 21.32
N LEU A 63 -1.81 9.50 20.65
CA LEU A 63 -1.37 9.62 19.25
C LEU A 63 -0.05 8.89 18.98
N LYS A 64 0.94 9.05 19.87
CA LYS A 64 2.25 8.39 19.71
C LYS A 64 2.11 6.88 19.73
N ASN A 65 1.29 6.34 20.63
CA ASN A 65 1.05 4.90 20.73
C ASN A 65 0.22 4.39 19.54
N ARG A 66 -0.80 5.14 19.09
CA ARG A 66 -1.56 4.82 17.86
C ARG A 66 -0.62 4.71 16.66
N LEU A 67 0.20 5.75 16.43
CA LEU A 67 1.19 5.79 15.35
C LEU A 67 2.19 4.64 15.44
N SER A 68 2.78 4.43 16.62
CA SER A 68 3.75 3.36 16.85
C SER A 68 3.14 1.97 16.62
N GLY A 69 1.90 1.75 17.05
CA GLY A 69 1.19 0.49 16.85
C GLY A 69 0.91 0.23 15.37
N VAL A 70 0.37 1.22 14.67
CA VAL A 70 0.08 1.13 13.23
C VAL A 70 1.34 0.88 12.41
N ILE A 71 2.44 1.60 12.66
CA ILE A 71 3.72 1.38 11.97
C ILE A 71 4.25 -0.04 12.23
N ARG A 72 4.17 -0.54 13.47
CA ARG A 72 4.60 -1.90 13.80
C ARG A 72 3.77 -2.96 13.09
N ALA A 73 2.45 -2.78 13.03
CA ALA A 73 1.55 -3.68 12.31
C ALA A 73 1.88 -3.69 10.81
N GLN A 74 2.12 -2.51 10.22
CA GLN A 74 2.52 -2.35 8.83
C GLN A 74 3.87 -3.03 8.53
N LEU A 75 4.90 -2.81 9.34
CA LEU A 75 6.20 -3.44 9.16
C LEU A 75 6.11 -4.97 9.22
N ALA A 76 5.32 -5.52 10.15
CA ALA A 76 5.10 -6.96 10.24
C ALA A 76 4.39 -7.52 8.99
N LEU A 77 3.41 -6.78 8.47
CA LEU A 77 2.69 -7.15 7.25
C LEU A 77 3.58 -7.08 6.01
N PHE A 78 4.51 -6.12 5.95
CA PHE A 78 5.37 -5.88 4.78
C PHE A 78 6.60 -6.79 4.76
N ALA A 79 7.03 -7.32 5.90
CA ALA A 79 8.23 -8.15 6.02
C ALA A 79 8.33 -9.29 4.97
N PRO A 80 7.27 -10.06 4.66
CA PRO A 80 7.33 -11.11 3.64
C PRO A 80 7.51 -10.60 2.19
N TYR A 81 7.26 -9.31 1.97
CA TYR A 81 7.25 -8.65 0.66
C TYR A 81 8.44 -7.70 0.45
N GLN A 82 9.35 -7.57 1.42
CA GLN A 82 10.49 -6.63 1.37
C GLN A 82 11.27 -6.70 0.03
N ARG A 83 11.64 -7.90 -0.43
CA ARG A 83 12.36 -8.06 -1.71
C ARG A 83 11.54 -7.58 -2.91
N MET A 84 10.22 -7.77 -2.87
CA MET A 84 9.33 -7.31 -3.93
C MET A 84 9.26 -5.78 -3.96
N PHE A 85 9.10 -5.13 -2.79
CA PHE A 85 9.13 -3.66 -2.71
C PHE A 85 10.45 -3.08 -3.20
N ILE A 86 11.59 -3.66 -2.82
CA ILE A 86 12.90 -3.24 -3.34
C ILE A 86 12.95 -3.33 -4.88
N SER A 87 12.40 -4.41 -5.45
CA SER A 87 12.36 -4.58 -6.91
C SER A 87 11.43 -3.58 -7.62
N LEU A 88 10.35 -3.17 -6.96
CA LEU A 88 9.36 -2.22 -7.49
C LEU A 88 9.74 -0.76 -7.27
N PHE A 89 10.65 -0.46 -6.34
CA PHE A 89 10.96 0.91 -5.92
C PHE A 89 11.31 1.83 -7.08
N LYS A 90 12.18 1.41 -8.00
CA LYS A 90 12.57 2.23 -9.16
C LYS A 90 11.40 2.56 -10.08
N ILE A 91 10.43 1.65 -10.19
CA ILE A 91 9.27 1.78 -11.06
C ILE A 91 8.24 2.69 -10.39
N ALA A 92 7.92 2.43 -9.12
CA ALA A 92 6.99 3.24 -8.36
C ALA A 92 7.51 4.66 -8.06
N ALA A 93 8.83 4.88 -8.10
CA ALA A 93 9.43 6.20 -7.92
C ALA A 93 9.41 7.06 -9.21
N ASP A 94 9.21 6.46 -10.39
CA ASP A 94 9.09 7.20 -11.65
C ASP A 94 7.76 7.97 -11.67
N PRO A 95 7.75 9.32 -11.80
CA PRO A 95 6.53 10.13 -11.85
C PRO A 95 5.53 9.71 -12.94
N GLU A 96 6.02 9.17 -14.05
CA GLU A 96 5.18 8.74 -15.18
C GLU A 96 4.65 7.32 -15.01
N SER A 97 5.08 6.59 -13.97
CA SER A 97 4.59 5.25 -13.72
C SER A 97 3.15 5.27 -13.20
N PRO A 98 2.27 4.38 -13.72
CA PRO A 98 0.93 4.19 -13.14
C PRO A 98 0.97 3.61 -11.73
N LEU A 99 2.13 3.10 -11.27
CA LEU A 99 2.35 2.61 -9.91
C LEU A 99 2.83 3.71 -8.96
N ASN A 100 3.13 4.90 -9.47
CA ASN A 100 3.59 6.00 -8.63
C ASN A 100 2.49 6.42 -7.65
N PRO A 101 2.77 6.58 -6.35
CA PRO A 101 1.76 6.94 -5.37
C PRO A 101 1.09 8.31 -5.61
N PHE A 102 1.67 9.17 -6.43
CA PHE A 102 1.12 10.47 -6.83
C PHE A 102 0.44 10.45 -8.21
N HIS A 103 0.47 9.33 -8.93
CA HIS A 103 -0.21 9.19 -10.21
C HIS A 103 -1.73 9.23 -10.06
N ALA A 104 -2.44 9.49 -11.17
CA ALA A 104 -3.90 9.50 -11.20
C ALA A 104 -4.50 8.10 -10.96
N GLU A 105 -3.87 7.07 -11.54
CA GLU A 105 -4.28 5.65 -11.40
C GLU A 105 -4.26 5.16 -9.94
N THR A 106 -3.34 5.67 -9.12
CA THR A 106 -3.23 5.30 -7.69
C THR A 106 -4.06 6.18 -6.77
N LYS A 107 -4.90 7.07 -7.30
CA LYS A 107 -5.65 8.05 -6.50
C LYS A 107 -6.49 7.39 -5.41
N ASP A 108 -7.30 6.39 -5.78
CA ASP A 108 -8.22 5.75 -4.83
C ASP A 108 -7.45 4.99 -3.75
N LEU A 109 -6.35 4.34 -4.12
CA LEU A 109 -5.43 3.70 -3.18
C LEU A 109 -4.80 4.72 -2.23
N ARG A 110 -4.30 5.85 -2.76
CA ARG A 110 -3.72 6.95 -1.97
C ARG A 110 -4.73 7.51 -0.97
N GLU A 111 -5.95 7.78 -1.41
CA GLU A 111 -7.03 8.28 -0.55
C GLU A 111 -7.38 7.27 0.55
N ALA A 112 -7.43 5.97 0.25
CA ALA A 112 -7.63 4.92 1.24
C ALA A 112 -6.48 4.86 2.27
N CYS A 113 -5.23 4.98 1.82
CA CYS A 113 -4.07 5.06 2.71
C CYS A 113 -4.15 6.28 3.64
N ILE A 114 -4.47 7.46 3.10
CA ILE A 114 -4.61 8.71 3.87
C ILE A 114 -5.77 8.61 4.87
N SER A 115 -6.90 8.00 4.50
CA SER A 115 -8.06 7.83 5.37
C SER A 115 -7.75 7.03 6.64
N ARG A 116 -6.89 5.99 6.56
CA ARG A 116 -6.39 5.28 7.74
C ARG A 116 -5.64 6.21 8.70
N TYR A 117 -4.84 7.14 8.16
CA TYR A 117 -4.14 8.14 8.99
C TYR A 117 -5.08 9.24 9.50
N GLN A 118 -6.18 9.52 8.81
CA GLN A 118 -7.24 10.38 9.32
C GLN A 118 -7.89 9.77 10.56
N GLU A 119 -8.28 8.49 10.51
CA GLU A 119 -8.82 7.77 11.68
C GLU A 119 -7.81 7.74 12.84
N LEU A 120 -6.52 7.57 12.51
CA LEU A 120 -5.43 7.64 13.49
C LEU A 120 -5.40 8.98 14.23
N VAL A 121 -5.49 10.10 13.51
CA VAL A 121 -5.44 11.45 14.09
C VAL A 121 -6.74 11.80 14.81
N GLU A 122 -7.89 11.51 14.21
CA GLU A 122 -9.22 11.84 14.76
C GLU A 122 -9.53 11.05 16.03
N GLY A 123 -9.11 9.78 16.10
CA GLY A 123 -9.31 8.95 17.29
C GLY A 123 -8.36 9.25 18.45
N SER A 124 -7.44 10.21 18.30
CA SER A 124 -6.46 10.60 19.31
C SER A 124 -7.02 11.62 20.33
N SER A 125 -6.49 11.59 21.55
CA SER A 125 -6.87 12.50 22.66
C SER A 125 -6.06 13.81 22.69
N GLU A 126 -5.09 13.92 21.79
CA GLU A 126 -4.14 15.02 21.72
C GLU A 126 -4.82 16.32 21.25
N LYS A 127 -4.42 17.42 21.90
CA LYS A 127 -4.82 18.77 21.51
C LYS A 127 -4.01 19.19 20.28
N ILE A 128 -4.62 19.00 19.12
CA ILE A 128 -4.09 19.38 17.81
C ILE A 128 -5.00 20.47 17.27
N SER A 129 -4.41 21.57 16.79
CA SER A 129 -5.13 22.67 16.16
C SER A 129 -5.82 22.23 14.86
N ASP A 130 -6.91 22.89 14.47
CA ASP A 130 -7.75 22.45 13.36
C ASP A 130 -7.05 22.49 11.99
N ASP A 131 -6.11 23.42 11.82
CA ASP A 131 -5.24 23.51 10.64
C ASP A 131 -4.34 22.27 10.56
N LEU A 132 -3.63 21.96 11.64
CA LEU A 132 -2.71 20.81 11.67
C LEU A 132 -3.47 19.48 11.61
N ARG A 133 -4.67 19.41 12.20
CA ARG A 133 -5.51 18.20 12.18
C ARG A 133 -5.90 17.78 10.75
N LYS A 134 -6.09 18.74 9.85
CA LYS A 134 -6.44 18.49 8.44
C LYS A 134 -5.24 18.00 7.63
N GLU A 135 -4.05 18.53 7.91
CA GLU A 135 -2.84 18.22 7.13
C GLU A 135 -2.09 16.98 7.63
N LEU A 136 -2.17 16.67 8.93
CA LEU A 136 -1.43 15.56 9.54
C LEU A 136 -1.60 14.20 8.85
N PRO A 137 -2.81 13.77 8.43
CA PRO A 137 -2.98 12.49 7.75
C PRO A 137 -2.14 12.37 6.48
N VAL A 138 -2.10 13.45 5.69
CA VAL A 138 -1.32 13.53 4.45
C VAL A 138 0.18 13.55 4.76
N LEU A 139 0.60 14.33 5.77
CA LEU A 139 2.01 14.41 6.16
C LEU A 139 2.55 13.07 6.68
N ILE A 140 1.75 12.35 7.48
CA ILE A 140 2.12 11.02 7.98
C ILE A 140 2.19 10.02 6.82
N TRP A 141 1.20 10.03 5.93
CA TRP A 141 1.22 9.19 4.72
C TRP A 141 2.46 9.45 3.87
N MET A 142 2.82 10.71 3.65
CA MET A 142 3.98 11.08 2.84
C MET A 142 5.32 10.67 3.48
N TYR A 143 5.39 10.61 4.81
CA TYR A 143 6.57 10.10 5.52
C TYR A 143 6.67 8.57 5.50
N ASP A 144 5.53 7.89 5.39
CA ASP A 144 5.42 6.42 5.37
C ASP A 144 5.61 5.82 3.97
N LEU A 145 5.61 6.65 2.93
CA LEU A 145 5.79 6.29 1.52
C LEU A 145 7.17 5.69 1.22
#